data_AF-A0AAN2PBR2-F1
#
_entry.id   AF-A0AAN2PBR2-F1
#
_cell.length_a   1.000
_cell.length_b   1.000
_cell.length_c   1.000
_cell.angle_alpha   90.00
_cell.angle_beta   90.00
_cell.angle_gamma   90.00
#
_symmetry.space_group_name_H-M   'P 1'
#
loop_
_entity.id
_entity.type
_entity.pdbx_description
1 polymer ?
#
loop_
_entity_poly.entity_id
_entity_poly.type
_entity_poly.pdbx_seq_one_letter_code
_entity_poly.pdbx_strand_id
1 'polypeptide(L)'
;MYRKRPILNMAIRTAVTITTINPFMNLIANAAGKTKRAETKRTPIVGIITEIAKPTGRWKYLILWFIKSKERRYSEIKAFLGDIPQCSHTKQLRELETDGLINRKIYREVTPRVEYSLTTKGEEFIPIIDLMEEFGRKFGEQVD
;
A
#
# COMPACT_ATOMS: atom_id res chain seq x y z
N MET A 1 -72.07 6.75 -16.23
CA MET A 1 -71.58 7.88 -15.41
C MET A 1 -70.13 7.60 -15.01
N TYR A 2 -69.16 8.14 -15.76
CA TYR A 2 -67.73 7.90 -15.57
C TYR A 2 -67.21 8.69 -14.35
N ARG A 3 -66.81 8.01 -13.26
CA ARG A 3 -66.14 8.63 -12.10
C ARG A 3 -64.62 8.48 -12.30
N LYS A 4 -63.95 9.54 -12.75
CA LYS A 4 -62.48 9.58 -12.89
C LYS A 4 -61.82 9.30 -11.54
N ARG A 5 -60.86 8.36 -11.53
CA ARG A 5 -60.11 7.92 -10.35
C ARG A 5 -59.12 8.99 -9.85
N PRO A 6 -58.88 9.11 -8.53
CA PRO A 6 -58.09 10.16 -7.88
C PRO A 6 -56.60 9.79 -7.82
N ILE A 7 -55.96 9.58 -8.97
CA ILE A 7 -54.53 9.20 -9.02
C ILE A 7 -53.63 10.44 -9.27
N LEU A 8 -54.22 11.57 -9.65
CA LEU A 8 -53.49 12.79 -9.99
C LEU A 8 -52.95 13.55 -8.76
N ASN A 9 -53.58 13.39 -7.58
CA ASN A 9 -53.19 14.12 -6.37
C ASN A 9 -52.03 13.48 -5.58
N MET A 10 -51.66 12.23 -5.89
CA MET A 10 -50.52 11.58 -5.24
C MET A 10 -49.20 11.96 -5.92
N ALA A 11 -49.16 12.08 -7.25
CA ALA A 11 -47.95 12.47 -7.98
C ALA A 11 -47.55 13.94 -7.75
N ILE A 12 -48.52 14.85 -7.62
CA ILE A 12 -48.24 16.29 -7.41
C ILE A 12 -47.71 16.55 -5.98
N ARG A 13 -48.14 15.78 -4.97
CA ARG A 13 -47.65 15.94 -3.59
C ARG A 13 -46.20 15.46 -3.40
N THR A 14 -45.76 14.44 -4.13
CA THR A 14 -44.36 13.98 -4.07
C THR A 14 -43.40 14.91 -4.81
N ALA A 15 -43.83 15.51 -5.92
CA ALA A 15 -42.98 16.44 -6.69
C ALA A 15 -42.70 17.75 -5.96
N VAL A 16 -43.66 18.26 -5.17
CA VAL A 16 -43.51 19.51 -4.41
C VAL A 16 -42.54 19.37 -3.23
N THR A 17 -42.39 18.17 -2.66
CA THR A 17 -41.43 17.93 -1.56
C THR A 17 -39.97 17.88 -2.04
N ILE A 18 -39.73 17.42 -3.26
CA ILE A 18 -38.36 17.27 -3.80
C ILE A 18 -37.73 18.64 -4.12
N THR A 19 -38.53 19.65 -4.46
CA THR A 19 -38.02 21.00 -4.77
C THR A 19 -37.68 21.83 -3.52
N THR A 20 -38.29 21.56 -2.36
CA THR A 20 -38.04 22.32 -1.12
C THR A 20 -36.79 21.86 -0.36
N ILE A 21 -36.23 20.69 -0.67
CA ILE A 21 -34.98 20.19 -0.06
C ILE A 21 -33.72 20.75 -0.77
N ASN A 22 -33.88 21.35 -1.95
CA ASN A 22 -32.76 21.79 -2.77
C ASN A 22 -31.97 23.04 -2.29
N PRO A 23 -32.46 23.96 -1.43
CA PRO A 23 -31.60 25.03 -0.91
C PRO A 23 -30.64 24.54 0.17
N PHE A 24 -31.01 23.54 0.98
CA PHE A 24 -30.14 22.96 2.00
C PHE A 24 -29.05 22.09 1.36
N MET A 25 -29.38 21.31 0.32
CA MET A 25 -28.37 20.56 -0.44
C MET A 25 -27.40 21.48 -1.18
N ASN A 26 -27.85 22.62 -1.73
CA ASN A 26 -26.95 23.63 -2.30
C ASN A 26 -26.11 24.34 -1.23
N LEU A 27 -26.61 24.53 -0.01
CA LEU A 27 -25.85 25.09 1.10
C LEU A 27 -24.75 24.12 1.56
N ILE A 28 -25.03 22.81 1.62
CA ILE A 28 -24.01 21.78 1.89
C ILE A 28 -22.99 21.72 0.75
N ALA A 29 -23.42 21.81 -0.52
CA ALA A 29 -22.54 21.81 -1.68
C ALA A 29 -21.65 23.08 -1.75
N ASN A 30 -22.16 24.25 -1.37
CA ASN A 30 -21.40 25.51 -1.33
C ASN A 30 -20.60 25.71 -0.03
N ALA A 31 -20.98 25.08 1.08
CA ALA A 31 -20.15 24.97 2.29
C ALA A 31 -19.01 23.95 2.12
N ALA A 32 -19.19 22.95 1.24
CA ALA A 32 -18.11 22.20 0.62
C ALA A 32 -17.35 23.03 -0.44
N GLY A 33 -17.57 24.35 -0.48
CA GLY A 33 -16.77 25.32 -1.18
C GLY A 33 -15.31 25.10 -0.82
N LYS A 34 -14.61 24.45 -1.75
CA LYS A 34 -13.15 24.32 -1.85
C LYS A 34 -12.50 24.59 -0.50
N THR A 35 -12.50 23.58 0.38
CA THR A 35 -11.34 23.44 1.27
C THR A 35 -10.16 23.47 0.32
N LYS A 36 -9.52 24.63 0.18
CA LYS A 36 -8.20 24.75 -0.42
C LYS A 36 -7.38 23.81 0.44
N ARG A 37 -7.25 22.56 -0.01
CA ARG A 37 -6.40 21.57 0.60
C ARG A 37 -5.07 22.30 0.61
N ALA A 38 -4.64 22.73 1.80
CA ALA A 38 -3.38 23.43 1.94
C ALA A 38 -2.37 22.60 1.14
N GLU A 39 -1.70 23.21 0.18
CA GLU A 39 -0.58 22.58 -0.49
C GLU A 39 0.50 22.45 0.57
N THR A 40 0.36 21.44 1.41
CA THR A 40 1.36 21.03 2.38
C THR A 40 2.58 20.71 1.54
N LYS A 41 3.62 21.53 1.63
CA LYS A 41 4.96 21.18 1.16
C LYS A 41 5.25 19.78 1.71
N ARG A 42 5.12 18.75 0.86
CA ARG A 42 5.35 17.36 1.27
C ARG A 42 6.84 17.26 1.55
N THR A 43 7.21 17.31 2.82
CA THR A 43 8.57 17.01 3.24
C THR A 43 8.89 15.58 2.80
N PRO A 44 10.12 15.28 2.34
CA PRO A 44 10.49 13.94 1.87
C PRO A 44 10.17 12.82 2.87
N ILE A 45 10.20 13.14 4.17
CA ILE A 45 9.86 12.24 5.26
C ILE A 45 8.42 11.70 5.17
N VAL A 46 7.46 12.49 4.68
CA VAL A 46 6.07 12.02 4.50
C VAL A 46 6.02 10.90 3.47
N GLY A 47 6.80 11.01 2.39
CA GLY A 47 6.92 9.95 1.37
C GLY A 47 7.46 8.65 1.96
N ILE A 48 8.55 8.74 2.72
CA ILE A 48 9.19 7.58 3.38
C ILE A 48 8.21 6.90 4.33
N ILE A 49 7.55 7.67 5.20
CA ILE A 49 6.58 7.13 6.16
C ILE A 49 5.41 6.46 5.43
N THR A 50 4.92 7.08 4.35
CA THR A 50 3.83 6.48 3.57
C THR A 50 4.23 5.18 2.86
N GLU A 51 5.48 5.02 2.44
CA GLU A 51 5.97 3.76 1.87
C GLU A 51 6.13 2.67 2.92
N ILE A 52 6.71 3.00 4.08
CA ILE A 52 6.88 2.06 5.20
C ILE A 52 5.54 1.61 5.76
N ALA A 53 4.56 2.52 5.85
CA ALA A 53 3.23 2.22 6.37
C ALA A 53 2.40 1.29 5.48
N LYS A 54 2.79 1.09 4.21
CA LYS A 54 2.10 0.12 3.35
C LYS A 54 2.33 -1.29 3.90
N PRO A 55 1.29 -2.15 3.95
CA PRO A 55 1.44 -3.55 4.36
C PRO A 55 2.46 -4.33 3.51
N THR A 56 2.63 -3.93 2.24
CA THR A 56 3.62 -4.47 1.32
C THR A 56 5.03 -3.94 1.56
N GLY A 57 5.16 -2.73 2.13
CA GLY A 57 6.43 -2.10 2.46
C GLY A 57 7.18 -2.87 3.55
N ARG A 58 6.46 -3.27 4.62
CA ARG A 58 7.03 -4.03 5.76
C ARG A 58 7.96 -5.17 5.34
N TRP A 59 7.50 -6.01 4.43
CA TRP A 59 8.22 -7.22 4.03
C TRP A 59 9.40 -6.96 3.10
N LYS A 60 9.36 -5.89 2.30
CA LYS A 60 10.48 -5.51 1.44
C LYS A 60 11.75 -5.27 2.26
N TYR A 61 11.62 -4.58 3.39
CA TYR A 61 12.74 -4.32 4.29
C TYR A 61 13.29 -5.60 4.92
N LEU A 62 12.41 -6.52 5.32
CA LEU A 62 12.82 -7.83 5.86
C LEU A 62 13.54 -8.69 4.81
N ILE A 63 13.09 -8.67 3.55
CA ILE A 63 13.76 -9.37 2.45
C ILE A 63 15.16 -8.80 2.25
N LEU A 64 15.29 -7.48 2.12
CA LEU A 64 16.59 -6.81 1.94
C LEU A 64 17.53 -7.12 3.11
N TRP A 65 17.03 -7.05 4.34
CA TRP A 65 17.79 -7.41 5.53
C TRP A 65 18.30 -8.86 5.49
N PHE A 66 17.48 -9.80 5.05
CA PHE A 66 17.85 -11.22 5.02
C PHE A 66 18.91 -11.53 3.95
N ILE A 67 18.80 -10.92 2.76
CA ILE A 67 19.73 -11.15 1.65
C ILE A 67 21.02 -10.32 1.75
N LYS A 68 21.11 -9.33 2.65
CA LYS A 68 22.33 -8.53 2.86
C LYS A 68 23.56 -9.35 3.20
N SER A 69 23.36 -10.53 3.78
CA SER A 69 24.44 -11.44 4.19
C SER A 69 25.05 -12.25 3.04
N LYS A 70 24.22 -12.66 2.07
CA LYS A 70 24.60 -13.47 0.91
C LYS A 70 23.43 -13.62 -0.05
N GLU A 71 23.70 -14.06 -1.28
CA GLU A 71 22.66 -14.47 -2.22
C GLU A 71 21.77 -15.57 -1.62
N ARG A 72 20.45 -15.45 -1.82
CA ARG A 72 19.45 -16.39 -1.28
C ARG A 72 18.54 -16.93 -2.35
N ARG A 73 18.14 -18.19 -2.21
CA ARG A 73 17.10 -18.81 -3.03
C ARG A 73 15.71 -18.36 -2.59
N TYR A 74 14.74 -18.42 -3.51
CA TYR A 74 13.34 -18.13 -3.18
C TYR A 74 12.81 -18.96 -2.00
N SER A 75 13.19 -20.25 -1.92
CA SER A 75 12.76 -21.13 -0.83
C SER A 75 13.29 -20.69 0.53
N GLU A 76 14.54 -20.20 0.60
CA GLU A 76 15.12 -19.66 1.83
C GLU A 76 14.41 -18.38 2.27
N ILE A 77 14.15 -17.47 1.32
CA ILE A 77 13.41 -16.23 1.59
C ILE A 77 12.00 -16.55 2.07
N LYS A 78 11.30 -17.48 1.41
CA LYS A 78 9.97 -17.93 1.81
C LYS A 78 9.98 -18.54 3.21
N ALA A 79 10.96 -19.39 3.52
CA ALA A 79 11.09 -19.99 4.84
C ALA A 79 11.36 -18.96 5.94
N PHE A 80 12.20 -17.96 5.66
CA PHE A 80 12.48 -16.87 6.58
C PHE A 80 11.25 -16.01 6.88
N LEU A 81 10.44 -15.71 5.87
CA LEU A 81 9.25 -14.87 6.02
C LEU A 81 8.06 -15.59 6.68
N GLY A 82 8.04 -16.93 6.74
CA GLY A 82 7.00 -17.69 7.45
C GLY A 82 5.63 -17.72 6.74
N ASP A 83 4.55 -17.82 7.53
CA ASP A 83 3.15 -18.10 7.12
C ASP A 83 2.41 -16.94 6.41
N ILE A 84 3.13 -16.13 5.66
CA ILE A 84 2.51 -15.08 4.85
C ILE A 84 2.03 -15.69 3.52
N PRO A 85 0.88 -15.23 2.98
CA PRO A 85 0.38 -15.72 1.70
C PRO A 85 1.43 -15.63 0.57
N GLN A 86 1.69 -16.74 -0.11
CA GLN A 86 2.75 -16.89 -1.11
C GLN A 86 2.66 -15.88 -2.28
N CYS A 87 1.45 -15.46 -2.67
CA CYS A 87 1.25 -14.42 -3.68
C CYS A 87 1.90 -13.08 -3.30
N SER A 88 2.05 -12.80 -2.00
CA SER A 88 2.64 -11.57 -1.48
C SER A 88 4.17 -11.53 -1.71
N HIS A 89 4.88 -12.63 -1.46
CA HIS A 89 6.35 -12.67 -1.56
C HIS A 89 6.87 -12.52 -2.99
N THR A 90 6.26 -13.22 -3.94
CA THR A 90 6.65 -13.13 -5.35
C THR A 90 6.40 -11.72 -5.89
N LYS A 91 5.31 -11.08 -5.48
CA LYS A 91 5.01 -9.69 -5.86
C LYS A 91 6.06 -8.73 -5.29
N GLN A 92 6.41 -8.86 -4.02
CA GLN A 92 7.40 -8.00 -3.37
C GLN A 92 8.80 -8.15 -4.00
N LEU A 93 9.23 -9.38 -4.30
CA LEU A 93 10.51 -9.61 -4.98
C LEU A 93 10.54 -8.98 -6.37
N ARG A 94 9.45 -9.08 -7.14
CA ARG A 94 9.34 -8.40 -8.45
C ARG A 94 9.35 -6.88 -8.32
N GLU A 95 8.68 -6.35 -7.30
CA GLU A 95 8.71 -4.91 -7.04
C GLU A 95 10.12 -4.45 -6.64
N LEU A 96 10.81 -5.17 -5.76
CA LEU A 96 12.21 -4.87 -5.40
C LEU A 96 13.16 -4.95 -6.60
N GLU A 97 12.93 -5.92 -7.50
CA GLU A 97 13.68 -6.05 -8.76
C GLU A 97 13.39 -4.85 -9.69
N THR A 98 12.11 -4.46 -9.81
CA THR A 98 11.67 -3.29 -10.60
C THR A 98 12.20 -1.97 -10.03
N ASP A 99 12.23 -1.86 -8.70
CA ASP A 99 12.77 -0.71 -7.96
C ASP A 99 14.31 -0.65 -8.05
N GLY A 100 14.94 -1.69 -8.63
CA GLY A 100 16.38 -1.79 -8.85
C GLY A 100 17.17 -2.06 -7.57
N LEU A 101 16.54 -2.59 -6.52
CA LEU A 101 17.16 -2.87 -5.23
C LEU A 101 17.74 -4.29 -5.14
N ILE A 102 17.20 -5.23 -5.91
CA ILE A 102 17.68 -6.62 -5.96
C ILE A 102 17.94 -7.07 -7.39
N ASN A 103 18.91 -7.96 -7.56
CA ASN A 103 19.18 -8.70 -8.78
C ASN A 103 18.55 -10.09 -8.69
N ARG A 104 18.05 -10.60 -9.81
CA ARG A 104 17.50 -11.96 -9.93
C ARG A 104 18.30 -12.76 -10.94
N LYS A 105 18.94 -13.84 -10.49
CA LYS A 105 19.76 -14.71 -11.34
C LYS A 105 19.15 -16.10 -11.45
N ILE A 106 18.97 -16.57 -12.70
CA ILE A 106 18.48 -17.91 -12.99
C ILE A 106 19.68 -18.81 -13.33
N TYR A 107 19.82 -19.91 -12.61
CA TYR A 107 20.83 -20.94 -12.89
C TYR A 107 20.19 -22.09 -13.65
N ARG A 108 20.71 -22.39 -14.85
CA ARG A 108 20.23 -23.45 -15.74
C ARG A 108 20.96 -24.77 -15.46
N GLU A 109 20.78 -25.29 -14.25
CA GLU A 109 21.24 -26.63 -13.87
C GLU A 109 20.09 -27.66 -13.98
N VAL A 110 20.38 -28.94 -13.72
CA VAL A 110 19.39 -30.04 -13.83
C VAL A 110 18.12 -29.76 -13.02
N THR A 111 18.25 -29.10 -11.87
CA THR A 111 17.12 -28.49 -11.14
C THR A 111 17.25 -26.97 -11.23
N PRO A 112 16.47 -26.29 -12.08
CA PRO A 112 16.56 -24.85 -12.22
C PRO A 112 16.35 -24.16 -10.87
N ARG A 113 17.27 -23.28 -10.48
CA ARG A 113 17.15 -22.46 -9.27
C ARG A 113 17.27 -20.99 -9.59
N VAL A 114 16.66 -20.18 -8.72
CA VAL A 114 16.67 -18.72 -8.79
C VAL A 114 17.27 -18.20 -7.50
N GLU A 115 18.25 -17.32 -7.64
CA GLU A 115 18.84 -16.60 -6.52
C GLU A 115 18.65 -15.10 -6.65
N TYR A 116 18.60 -14.46 -5.49
CA TYR A 116 18.43 -13.04 -5.32
C TYR A 116 19.63 -12.47 -4.58
N SER A 117 20.22 -11.40 -5.13
CA SER A 117 21.29 -10.60 -4.52
C SER A 117 20.85 -9.15 -4.42
N LEU A 118 21.55 -8.35 -3.60
CA LEU A 118 21.42 -6.89 -3.65
C LEU A 118 22.06 -6.35 -4.93
N THR A 119 21.51 -5.26 -5.45
CA THR A 119 22.21 -4.40 -6.43
C THR A 119 23.07 -3.37 -5.69
N THR A 120 23.89 -2.60 -6.40
CA THR A 120 24.59 -1.43 -5.82
C THR A 120 23.65 -0.48 -5.09
N LYS A 121 22.47 -0.19 -5.67
CA LYS A 121 21.44 0.64 -5.04
C LYS A 121 20.84 -0.03 -3.79
N GLY A 122 20.68 -1.35 -3.82
CA GLY A 122 20.25 -2.13 -2.66
C GLY A 122 21.25 -2.06 -1.51
N GLU A 123 22.54 -2.18 -1.81
CA GLU A 123 23.63 -2.06 -0.83
C GLU A 123 23.66 -0.66 -0.18
N GLU A 124 23.48 0.42 -0.95
CA GLU A 124 23.36 1.78 -0.42
C GLU A 124 22.17 1.97 0.53
N PHE A 125 21.16 1.11 0.42
CA PHE A 125 19.98 1.16 1.28
C PHE A 125 20.18 0.40 2.61
N ILE A 126 21.15 -0.52 2.69
CA ILE A 126 21.40 -1.35 3.87
C ILE A 126 21.71 -0.53 5.14
N PRO A 127 22.51 0.55 5.11
CA PRO A 127 22.74 1.36 6.30
C PRO A 127 21.45 1.89 6.96
N ILE A 128 20.41 2.17 6.17
CA ILE A 128 19.10 2.62 6.70
C ILE A 128 18.41 1.46 7.41
N ILE A 129 18.47 0.26 6.83
CA ILE A 129 17.90 -0.96 7.43
C ILE A 129 18.64 -1.29 8.73
N ASP A 130 19.97 -1.15 8.77
CA ASP A 130 20.77 -1.41 9.96
C ASP A 130 20.43 -0.45 11.11
N LEU A 131 20.17 0.83 10.79
CA LEU A 131 19.67 1.80 11.78
C LEU A 131 18.29 1.41 12.32
N MET A 132 17.39 0.92 11.46
CA MET A 132 16.09 0.40 11.89
C MET A 132 16.23 -0.83 12.79
N GLU A 133 17.18 -1.72 12.46
CA GLU A 133 17.50 -2.91 13.25
C GLU A 133 18.06 -2.55 14.63
N GLU A 134 18.97 -1.58 14.70
CA GLU A 134 19.52 -1.07 15.96
C GLU A 134 18.43 -0.43 16.83
N PHE A 135 17.58 0.41 16.24
CA PHE A 135 16.45 1.01 16.94
C PHE A 135 15.50 -0.07 17.46
N GLY A 136 15.18 -1.06 16.63
CA GLY A 136 14.34 -2.21 17.00
C GLY A 136 14.94 -3.04 18.14
N ARG A 137 16.25 -3.28 18.16
CA ARG A 137 16.93 -3.95 19.29
C ARG A 137 16.82 -3.17 20.59
N LYS A 138 16.85 -1.83 20.52
CA LYS A 138 16.88 -0.96 21.70
C LYS A 138 15.50 -0.70 22.30
N PHE A 139 14.46 -0.63 21.46
CA PHE A 139 13.13 -0.18 21.88
C PHE A 139 11.97 -1.05 21.39
N GLY A 140 12.23 -2.00 20.48
CA GLY A 140 11.19 -2.91 19.98
C GLY A 140 10.75 -3.89 21.05
N GLU A 141 9.49 -4.31 20.97
CA GLU A 141 9.01 -5.45 21.74
C GLU A 141 9.77 -6.70 21.28
N GLN A 142 10.45 -7.36 22.22
CA GLN A 142 11.06 -8.65 21.94
C GLN A 142 9.93 -9.66 21.86
N VAL A 143 9.64 -10.12 20.64
CA VAL A 143 8.74 -11.24 20.41
C VAL A 143 9.60 -12.49 20.58
N ASP A 144 9.43 -13.17 21.72
CA ASP A 144 10.04 -14.48 22.01
C ASP A 144 9.64 -15.56 20.99
#